data_AF-A0A958QB25-F1
#
_entry.id   AF-A0A958QB25-F1
#
_cell.length_a   1.000
_cell.length_b   1.000
_cell.length_c   1.000
_cell.angle_alpha   90.00
_cell.angle_beta   90.00
_cell.angle_gamma   90.00
#
_symmetry.space_group_name_H-M   'P 1'
#
loop_
_entity.id
_entity.type
_entity.pdbx_description
1 polymer ?
#
loop_
_entity_poly.entity_id
_entity_poly.type
_entity_poly.pdbx_seq_one_letter_code
_entity_poly.pdbx_strand_id
1 'polypeptide(L)'
;LVLEFLNELQALKGLSRSQKLQQLATVQGVYVPSLFEPLYSESGTFDGFRSLIAGQTQVQRRVLATLEGAPFPEKPIVPNIKAVHDRLSVEVMRGCVRGCRFCQAGYLYRPQRERAPEEIRNIVKQSLRNTGYEELSLLSLSTADYCSILPLLKVLKENFAEKDKLAISFPST
;
A
#
# COMPACT_ATOMS: atom_id res chain seq x y z
N LEU A 1 2.92 4.78 -7.46
CA LEU A 1 1.69 4.11 -7.96
C LEU A 1 0.49 5.03 -7.79
N VAL A 2 -0.07 5.15 -6.58
CA VAL A 2 -1.24 6.03 -6.35
C VAL A 2 -0.91 7.50 -6.61
N LEU A 3 0.24 8.00 -6.15
CA LEU A 3 0.63 9.40 -6.36
C LEU A 3 0.75 9.78 -7.84
N GLU A 4 1.34 8.90 -8.65
CA GLU A 4 1.44 9.09 -10.10
C GLU A 4 0.06 9.14 -10.76
N PHE A 5 -0.83 8.21 -10.40
CA PHE A 5 -2.22 8.23 -10.86
C PHE A 5 -2.95 9.52 -10.45
N LEU A 6 -2.77 9.99 -9.21
CA LEU A 6 -3.41 11.21 -8.72
C LEU A 6 -2.86 12.46 -9.42
N ASN A 7 -1.55 12.53 -9.65
CA ASN A 7 -0.92 13.63 -10.37
C ASN A 7 -1.44 13.69 -11.81
N GLU A 8 -1.51 12.54 -12.49
CA GLU A 8 -2.05 12.46 -13.85
C GLU A 8 -3.53 12.87 -13.87
N LEU A 9 -4.34 12.31 -12.96
CA LEU A 9 -5.76 12.66 -12.85
C LEU A 9 -5.98 14.17 -12.60
N GLN A 10 -5.10 14.80 -11.82
CA GLN A 10 -5.15 16.24 -11.56
C GLN A 10 -4.78 17.06 -12.81
N ALA A 11 -3.77 16.64 -13.57
CA ALA A 11 -3.36 17.28 -14.81
C ALA A 11 -4.46 17.23 -15.89
N LEU A 12 -5.28 16.16 -15.88
CA LEU A 12 -6.37 15.96 -16.83
C LEU A 12 -7.67 16.71 -16.48
N LYS A 13 -7.64 17.68 -15.55
CA LYS A 13 -8.81 18.53 -15.22
C LYS A 13 -9.32 19.26 -16.48
N GLY A 14 -10.65 19.40 -16.57
CA GLY A 14 -11.31 20.02 -17.73
C GLY A 14 -11.55 19.09 -18.93
N LEU A 15 -10.84 17.95 -19.04
CA LEU A 15 -11.08 16.98 -20.11
C LEU A 15 -12.36 16.17 -19.91
N SER A 16 -12.91 15.68 -21.03
CA SER A 16 -14.03 14.75 -21.02
C SER A 16 -13.67 13.43 -20.33
N ARG A 17 -14.69 12.69 -19.86
CA ARG A 17 -14.49 11.38 -19.23
C ARG A 17 -13.73 10.40 -20.14
N SER A 18 -14.09 10.35 -21.43
CA SER A 18 -13.46 9.42 -22.38
C SER A 18 -11.96 9.73 -22.56
N GLN A 19 -11.62 11.00 -22.75
CA GLN A 19 -10.22 11.44 -22.85
C GLN A 19 -9.43 11.13 -21.58
N LYS A 20 -10.00 11.38 -20.39
CA LYS A 20 -9.36 11.03 -19.11
C LYS A 20 -9.06 9.54 -19.01
N LEU A 21 -10.03 8.70 -19.35
CA LEU A 21 -9.89 7.25 -19.28
C LEU A 21 -8.82 6.73 -20.25
N GLN A 22 -8.76 7.26 -21.46
CA GLN A 22 -7.71 6.91 -22.43
C GLN A 22 -6.31 7.33 -21.93
N GLN A 23 -6.17 8.54 -21.38
CA GLN A 23 -4.88 9.02 -20.85
C GLN A 23 -4.45 8.23 -19.60
N LEU A 24 -5.35 7.99 -18.66
CA LEU A 24 -5.05 7.21 -17.45
C LEU A 24 -4.69 5.75 -17.76
N ALA A 25 -5.19 5.19 -18.86
CA ALA A 25 -4.82 3.84 -19.28
C ALA A 25 -3.33 3.71 -19.66
N THR A 26 -2.66 4.83 -19.98
CA THR A 26 -1.21 4.86 -20.25
C THR A 26 -0.38 4.74 -18.97
N VAL A 27 -0.95 5.11 -17.81
CA VAL A 27 -0.32 4.88 -16.52
C VAL A 27 -0.29 3.37 -16.26
N GLN A 28 0.92 2.82 -16.17
CA GLN A 28 1.10 1.39 -15.97
C GLN A 28 0.27 0.90 -14.77
N GLY A 29 -0.33 -0.29 -14.90
CA GLY A 29 -1.13 -0.94 -13.86
C GLY A 29 -2.55 -0.41 -13.68
N VAL A 30 -2.94 0.65 -14.39
CA VAL A 30 -4.33 1.09 -14.47
C VAL A 30 -5.07 0.23 -15.49
N TYR A 31 -6.18 -0.37 -15.06
CA TYR A 31 -7.10 -1.09 -15.94
C TYR A 31 -8.35 -0.25 -16.18
N VAL A 32 -8.68 -0.04 -17.45
CA VAL A 32 -9.90 0.65 -17.87
C VAL A 32 -10.78 -0.32 -18.66
N PRO A 33 -11.81 -0.93 -18.05
CA PRO A 33 -12.59 -1.99 -18.69
C PRO A 33 -13.22 -1.60 -20.03
N SER A 34 -13.64 -0.34 -20.19
CA SER A 34 -14.26 0.14 -21.44
C SER A 34 -13.30 0.23 -22.63
N LEU A 35 -12.00 -0.01 -22.42
CA LEU A 35 -10.97 -0.03 -23.46
C LEU A 35 -10.60 -1.47 -23.84
N PHE A 36 -11.33 -2.46 -23.31
CA PHE A 36 -11.15 -3.87 -23.61
C PHE A 36 -12.50 -4.47 -23.99
N GLU A 37 -12.48 -5.40 -24.92
CA GLU A 37 -13.63 -6.15 -25.38
C GLU A 37 -13.44 -7.62 -25.04
N PRO A 38 -14.38 -8.25 -24.31
CA PRO A 38 -14.30 -9.68 -24.05
C PRO A 38 -14.54 -10.46 -25.34
N LEU A 39 -13.68 -11.45 -25.61
CA LEU A 39 -13.80 -12.36 -26.72
C LEU A 39 -14.40 -13.68 -26.23
N TYR A 40 -15.36 -14.19 -26.99
CA TYR A 40 -15.99 -15.49 -26.75
C TYR A 40 -15.87 -16.35 -28.00
N SER A 41 -15.65 -17.64 -27.81
CA SER A 41 -15.68 -18.63 -28.87
C SER A 41 -17.11 -18.82 -29.41
N GLU A 42 -17.25 -19.52 -30.55
CA GLU A 42 -18.56 -19.91 -31.09
C GLU A 42 -19.38 -20.77 -30.10
N SER A 43 -18.71 -21.50 -29.20
CA SER A 43 -19.36 -22.27 -28.14
C SER A 43 -19.74 -21.45 -26.90
N GLY A 44 -19.50 -20.13 -26.91
CA GLY A 44 -19.77 -19.22 -25.78
C GLY A 44 -18.72 -19.25 -24.67
N THR A 45 -17.57 -19.88 -24.89
CA THR A 45 -16.47 -19.95 -23.92
C THR A 45 -15.69 -18.63 -23.93
N PHE A 46 -15.30 -18.11 -22.76
CA PHE A 46 -14.48 -16.90 -22.69
C PHE A 46 -13.03 -17.18 -23.15
N ASP A 47 -12.60 -16.50 -24.21
CA ASP A 47 -11.28 -16.70 -24.84
C ASP A 47 -10.26 -15.61 -24.40
N GLY A 48 -10.73 -14.50 -23.84
CA GLY A 48 -9.85 -13.44 -23.33
C GLY A 48 -10.37 -12.04 -23.60
N PHE A 49 -9.46 -11.07 -23.59
CA PHE A 49 -9.77 -9.67 -23.88
C PHE A 49 -9.00 -9.19 -25.10
N ARG A 50 -9.67 -8.45 -25.99
CA ARG A 50 -9.07 -7.65 -27.04
C ARG A 50 -8.96 -6.21 -26.57
N SER A 51 -7.76 -5.64 -26.62
CA SER A 51 -7.60 -4.21 -26.38
C SER A 51 -8.15 -3.40 -27.55
N LEU A 52 -8.87 -2.32 -27.25
CA LEU A 52 -9.41 -1.35 -28.21
C LEU A 52 -8.44 -0.19 -28.47
N ILE A 53 -7.26 -0.18 -27.83
CA ILE A 53 -6.23 0.86 -27.98
C ILE A 53 -4.94 0.25 -28.52
N ALA A 54 -4.37 0.91 -29.53
CA ALA A 54 -3.08 0.53 -30.10
C ALA A 54 -1.94 0.67 -29.07
N GLY A 55 -1.08 -0.34 -28.98
CA GLY A 55 0.12 -0.32 -28.14
C GLY A 55 -0.06 -0.84 -26.70
N GLN A 56 -1.29 -1.08 -26.24
CA GLN A 56 -1.55 -1.68 -24.92
C GLN A 56 -2.29 -3.00 -25.10
N THR A 57 -1.59 -4.13 -25.06
CA THR A 57 -2.20 -5.46 -25.23
C THR A 57 -2.66 -6.07 -23.91
N GLN A 58 -2.01 -5.72 -22.78
CA GLN A 58 -2.30 -6.26 -21.46
C GLN A 58 -2.00 -5.22 -20.35
N VAL A 59 -2.73 -5.30 -19.24
CA VAL A 59 -2.42 -4.51 -18.04
C VAL A 59 -1.42 -5.26 -17.18
N GLN A 60 -0.29 -4.63 -16.91
CA GLN A 60 0.75 -5.21 -16.05
C GLN A 60 0.51 -4.84 -14.60
N ARG A 61 0.48 -5.85 -13.72
CA ARG A 61 0.48 -5.62 -12.28
C ARG A 61 1.74 -4.85 -11.88
N ARG A 62 1.57 -3.81 -11.06
CA ARG A 62 2.69 -3.07 -10.49
C ARG A 62 2.98 -3.49 -9.07
N VAL A 63 4.26 -3.68 -8.81
CA VAL A 63 4.79 -4.01 -7.49
C VAL A 63 5.89 -3.02 -7.19
N LEU A 64 5.83 -2.37 -6.03
CA LEU A 64 6.93 -1.55 -5.57
C LEU A 64 8.08 -2.48 -5.19
N ALA A 65 9.25 -2.30 -5.80
CA ALA A 65 10.38 -3.22 -5.62
C ALA A 65 10.96 -3.19 -4.19
N THR A 66 11.02 -2.00 -3.59
CA THR A 66 11.46 -1.79 -2.21
C THR A 66 10.46 -0.90 -1.47
N LEU A 67 10.26 -1.15 -0.16
CA LEU A 67 9.52 -0.21 0.68
C LEU A 67 10.42 0.91 1.21
N GLU A 68 11.73 0.74 1.12
CA GLU A 68 12.69 1.73 1.59
C GLU A 68 12.61 3.01 0.77
N GLY A 69 12.44 4.15 1.44
CA GLY A 69 12.21 5.44 0.79
C GLY A 69 10.86 5.56 0.09
N ALA A 70 9.99 4.54 0.22
CA ALA A 70 8.64 4.62 -0.32
C ALA A 70 7.83 5.66 0.46
N PRO A 71 7.09 6.55 -0.23
CA PRO A 71 6.28 7.57 0.42
C PRO A 71 5.37 6.98 1.51
N PHE A 72 5.35 7.64 2.67
CA PHE A 72 4.48 7.30 3.79
C PHE A 72 3.74 8.56 4.26
N PRO A 73 2.42 8.49 4.57
CA PRO A 73 1.68 9.64 5.04
C PRO A 73 1.99 9.96 6.51
N GLU A 74 3.02 10.78 6.75
CA GLU A 74 3.42 11.22 8.10
C GLU A 74 2.48 12.28 8.73
N LYS A 75 1.52 12.79 7.96
CA LYS A 75 0.52 13.79 8.39
C LYS A 75 -0.89 13.28 8.09
N PRO A 76 -1.31 12.12 8.63
CA PRO A 76 -2.65 11.62 8.41
C PRO A 76 -3.67 12.58 9.05
N ILE A 77 -4.88 12.63 8.49
CA ILE A 77 -5.99 13.38 9.08
C ILE A 77 -6.36 12.70 10.40
N VAL A 78 -6.34 13.46 11.49
CA VAL A 78 -6.76 12.99 12.81
C VAL A 78 -8.26 13.31 12.99
N PRO A 79 -9.13 12.29 13.17
CA PRO A 79 -10.55 12.52 13.40
C PRO A 79 -10.80 13.25 14.72
N ASN A 80 -11.77 14.17 14.76
CA ASN A 80 -12.26 14.78 15.99
C ASN A 80 -13.34 13.93 16.70
N ILE A 81 -13.32 12.62 16.46
CA ILE A 81 -14.19 11.63 17.08
C ILE A 81 -13.33 10.43 17.46
N LYS A 82 -13.75 9.67 18.48
CA LYS A 82 -13.04 8.46 18.85
C LYS A 82 -13.20 7.41 17.75
N ALA A 83 -12.11 7.09 17.06
CA ALA A 83 -12.07 6.02 16.08
C ALA A 83 -11.94 4.65 16.76
N VAL A 84 -12.39 3.58 16.09
CA VAL A 84 -12.19 2.20 16.57
C VAL A 84 -10.69 1.86 16.66
N HIS A 85 -9.90 2.39 15.73
CA HIS A 85 -8.44 2.26 15.71
C HIS A 85 -7.82 3.64 15.90
N ASP A 86 -7.89 4.14 17.12
CA ASP A 86 -7.37 5.47 17.51
C ASP A 86 -5.86 5.40 17.81
N ARG A 87 -5.08 5.05 16.78
CA ARG A 87 -3.64 4.80 16.90
C ARG A 87 -2.90 5.07 15.60
N LEU A 88 -1.63 5.41 15.71
CA LEU A 88 -0.72 5.48 14.57
C LEU A 88 -0.46 4.06 14.05
N SER A 89 -0.74 3.80 12.77
CA SER A 89 -0.42 2.51 12.14
C SER A 89 0.71 2.67 11.15
N VAL A 90 1.82 1.96 11.34
CA VAL A 90 3.00 2.03 10.46
C VAL A 90 3.25 0.67 9.81
N GLU A 91 3.25 0.64 8.47
CA GLU A 91 3.55 -0.56 7.70
C GLU A 91 5.05 -0.88 7.78
N VAL A 92 5.40 -1.96 8.48
CA VAL A 92 6.81 -2.39 8.65
C VAL A 92 7.29 -3.30 7.51
N MET A 93 6.37 -4.05 6.90
CA MET A 93 6.65 -4.91 5.76
C MET A 93 5.39 -5.18 4.93
N ARG A 94 5.59 -5.55 3.66
CA ARG A 94 4.53 -5.92 2.71
C ARG A 94 4.84 -7.25 2.06
N GLY A 95 3.87 -8.17 2.14
CA GLY A 95 4.06 -9.57 1.76
C GLY A 95 4.28 -10.46 2.98
N CYS A 96 4.24 -11.77 2.78
CA CYS A 96 4.42 -12.78 3.82
C CYS A 96 5.05 -14.04 3.22
N VAL A 97 6.02 -14.63 3.92
CA VAL A 97 6.73 -15.85 3.49
C VAL A 97 5.99 -17.15 3.81
N ARG A 98 4.94 -17.11 4.64
CA ARG A 98 4.27 -18.32 5.16
C ARG A 98 3.59 -19.19 4.12
N GLY A 99 3.30 -18.67 2.93
CA GLY A 99 2.88 -19.53 1.83
C GLY A 99 1.45 -20.10 1.94
N CYS A 100 0.63 -19.63 2.88
CA CYS A 100 -0.70 -20.18 3.15
C CYS A 100 -1.57 -20.22 1.89
N ARG A 101 -2.01 -21.43 1.49
CA ARG A 101 -2.74 -21.68 0.23
C ARG A 101 -4.07 -20.93 0.13
N PHE A 102 -4.69 -20.64 1.27
CA PHE A 102 -5.95 -19.90 1.37
C PHE A 102 -5.75 -18.38 1.42
N CYS A 103 -4.52 -17.90 1.64
CA CYS A 103 -4.28 -16.47 1.87
C CYS A 103 -4.09 -15.72 0.55
N GLN A 104 -5.19 -15.16 0.03
CA GLN A 104 -5.17 -14.33 -1.18
C GLN A 104 -4.15 -13.18 -1.06
N ALA A 105 -4.11 -12.50 0.09
CA ALA A 105 -3.14 -11.43 0.35
C ALA A 105 -1.69 -11.93 0.22
N GLY A 106 -1.40 -13.13 0.71
CA GLY A 106 -0.09 -13.77 0.58
C GLY A 106 0.35 -13.95 -0.87
N TYR A 107 -0.56 -14.26 -1.81
CA TYR A 107 -0.23 -14.37 -3.23
C TYR A 107 -0.18 -13.01 -3.93
N LEU A 108 -1.08 -12.08 -3.55
CA LEU A 108 -1.14 -10.74 -4.12
C LEU A 108 0.03 -9.85 -3.72
N TYR A 109 0.66 -10.07 -2.57
CA TYR A 109 1.70 -9.15 -2.07
C TYR A 109 3.13 -9.68 -2.19
N ARG A 110 3.37 -10.92 -2.62
CA ARG A 110 4.72 -11.44 -2.88
C ARG A 110 5.49 -10.60 -3.92
N PRO A 111 6.82 -10.50 -3.81
CA PRO A 111 7.67 -11.02 -2.71
C PRO A 111 7.52 -10.21 -1.40
N GLN A 112 8.05 -10.72 -0.28
CA GLN A 112 8.17 -9.94 0.96
C GLN A 112 9.18 -8.80 0.77
N ARG A 113 8.83 -7.63 1.29
CA ARG A 113 9.67 -6.43 1.32
C ARG A 113 9.51 -5.75 2.67
N GLU A 114 10.59 -5.25 3.21
CA GLU A 114 10.67 -4.70 4.56
C GLU A 114 11.15 -3.25 4.51
N ARG A 115 10.75 -2.45 5.50
CA ARG A 115 11.38 -1.15 5.76
C ARG A 115 12.54 -1.34 6.73
N ALA A 116 13.56 -0.48 6.64
CA ALA A 116 14.64 -0.48 7.62
C ALA A 116 14.13 0.01 9.00
N PRO A 117 14.63 -0.50 10.13
CA PRO A 117 14.21 -0.04 11.47
C PRO A 117 14.36 1.47 11.68
N GLU A 118 15.43 2.05 11.13
CA GLU A 118 15.71 3.49 11.19
C GLU A 118 14.69 4.33 10.43
N GLU A 119 14.23 3.84 9.28
CA GLU A 119 13.17 4.50 8.50
C GLU A 119 11.85 4.47 9.27
N ILE A 120 11.50 3.32 9.86
CA ILE A 120 10.31 3.17 10.70
C ILE A 120 10.38 4.14 11.89
N ARG A 121 11.52 4.24 12.57
CA ARG A 121 11.73 5.20 13.67
C ARG A 121 11.46 6.64 13.22
N ASN A 122 11.98 7.04 12.06
CA ASN A 122 11.81 8.40 11.54
C ASN A 122 10.33 8.69 11.21
N ILE A 123 9.66 7.74 10.56
CA ILE A 123 8.22 7.80 10.26
C ILE A 123 7.42 7.97 11.55
N VAL A 124 7.70 7.16 12.58
CA VAL A 124 7.03 7.23 13.89
C VAL A 124 7.25 8.59 14.51
N LYS A 125 8.52 9.06 14.60
CA LYS A 125 8.87 10.37 15.17
C LYS A 125 8.09 11.52 14.53
N GLN A 126 8.06 11.57 13.20
CA GLN A 126 7.36 12.62 12.46
C GLN A 126 5.84 12.50 12.64
N SER A 127 5.30 11.30 12.52
CA SER A 127 3.86 11.05 12.63
C SER A 127 3.32 11.39 14.01
N LEU A 128 4.00 10.98 15.08
CA LEU A 128 3.61 11.31 16.46
C LEU A 128 3.59 12.83 16.68
N ARG A 129 4.61 13.55 16.19
CA ARG A 129 4.67 15.02 16.28
C ARG A 129 3.50 15.69 15.54
N ASN A 130 3.06 15.12 14.43
CA ASN A 130 1.99 15.71 13.61
C ASN A 130 0.58 15.34 14.07
N THR A 131 0.42 14.25 14.83
CA THR A 131 -0.89 13.66 15.15
C THR A 131 -1.23 13.66 16.63
N GLY A 132 -0.23 13.59 17.50
CA GLY A 132 -0.43 13.43 18.95
C GLY A 132 -0.91 12.05 19.37
N TYR A 133 -0.83 11.02 18.52
CA TYR A 133 -1.19 9.66 18.92
C TYR A 133 -0.32 9.15 20.07
N GLU A 134 -0.93 8.42 21.00
CA GLU A 134 -0.25 7.79 22.15
C GLU A 134 -0.11 6.27 22.00
N GLU A 135 -0.71 5.68 20.96
CA GLU A 135 -0.58 4.27 20.59
C GLU A 135 0.00 4.13 19.18
N LEU A 136 0.94 3.19 19.01
CA LEU A 136 1.55 2.78 17.75
C LEU A 136 1.23 1.31 17.47
N SER A 137 0.73 1.01 16.27
CA SER A 137 0.54 -0.34 15.75
C SER A 137 1.51 -0.65 14.61
N LEU A 138 2.27 -1.74 14.74
CA LEU A 138 3.19 -2.22 13.71
C LEU A 138 2.45 -3.11 12.70
N LEU A 139 2.06 -2.52 11.58
CA LEU A 139 1.19 -3.15 10.59
C LEU A 139 1.99 -4.01 9.58
N SER A 140 1.57 -5.26 9.41
CA SER A 140 1.95 -6.11 8.29
C SER A 140 1.02 -7.33 8.19
N LEU A 141 1.25 -8.23 7.22
CA LEU A 141 0.53 -9.50 7.13
C LEU A 141 1.03 -10.57 8.13
N SER A 142 2.23 -10.42 8.68
CA SER A 142 2.82 -11.35 9.65
C SER A 142 3.95 -10.67 10.42
N THR A 143 3.63 -9.79 11.36
CA THR A 143 4.63 -8.87 11.94
C THR A 143 5.78 -9.59 12.65
N ALA A 144 5.55 -10.81 13.14
CA ALA A 144 6.60 -11.66 13.71
C ALA A 144 7.63 -12.16 12.69
N ASP A 145 7.30 -12.17 11.39
CA ASP A 145 8.20 -12.57 10.30
C ASP A 145 9.07 -11.42 9.77
N TYR A 146 8.90 -10.21 10.31
CA TYR A 146 9.77 -9.07 10.00
C TYR A 146 11.18 -9.34 10.54
N CYS A 147 12.19 -9.38 9.67
CA CYS A 147 13.53 -9.87 10.01
C CYS A 147 14.17 -9.12 11.18
N SER A 148 13.89 -7.82 11.31
CA SER A 148 14.48 -6.96 12.34
C SER A 148 13.52 -6.63 13.48
N ILE A 149 12.57 -7.50 13.82
CA ILE A 149 11.54 -7.19 14.81
C ILE A 149 12.09 -6.87 16.20
N LEU A 150 13.02 -7.68 16.72
CA LEU A 150 13.62 -7.42 18.04
C LEU A 150 14.45 -6.12 18.06
N PRO A 151 15.36 -5.87 17.08
CA PRO A 151 16.03 -4.57 16.95
C PRO A 151 15.06 -3.39 16.89
N LEU A 152 14.00 -3.50 16.08
CA LEU A 152 13.01 -2.43 15.92
C LEU A 152 12.32 -2.12 17.25
N LEU A 153 11.85 -3.12 17.98
CA LEU A 153 11.19 -2.92 19.27
C LEU A 153 12.12 -2.27 20.30
N LYS A 154 13.40 -2.64 20.31
CA LYS A 154 14.39 -2.01 21.18
C LYS A 154 14.53 -0.51 20.88
N VAL A 155 14.70 -0.16 19.61
CA VAL A 155 14.81 1.25 19.17
C VAL A 155 13.55 2.04 19.52
N LEU A 156 12.37 1.49 19.23
CA LEU A 156 11.10 2.17 19.53
C LEU A 156 10.87 2.35 21.04
N LYS A 157 11.25 1.36 21.86
CA LYS A 157 11.12 1.42 23.32
C LYS A 157 12.02 2.52 23.90
N GLU A 158 13.30 2.52 23.55
CA GLU A 158 14.30 3.47 24.04
C GLU A 158 14.00 4.91 23.61
N ASN A 159 13.36 5.10 22.45
CA ASN A 159 13.10 6.42 21.89
C ASN A 159 11.74 7.00 22.30
N PHE A 160 10.70 6.17 22.41
CA PHE A 160 9.32 6.65 22.56
C PHE A 160 8.57 6.04 23.74
N ALA A 161 8.73 4.74 24.04
CA ALA A 161 7.93 4.12 25.11
C ALA A 161 8.32 4.63 26.50
N GLU A 162 9.61 4.81 26.77
CA GLU A 162 10.08 5.25 28.09
C GLU A 162 9.92 6.76 28.30
N LYS A 163 10.00 7.55 27.23
CA LYS A 163 9.96 9.02 27.28
C LYS A 163 8.56 9.59 27.05
N ASP A 164 7.87 9.07 26.04
CA ASP A 164 6.60 9.59 25.55
C ASP A 164 5.41 8.69 25.95
N LYS A 165 5.65 7.66 26.78
CA LYS A 165 4.65 6.67 27.23
C LYS A 165 3.88 6.01 26.08
N LEU A 166 4.52 5.89 24.92
CA LEU A 166 3.91 5.31 23.73
C LEU A 166 3.58 3.82 23.94
N ALA A 167 2.30 3.46 23.80
CA ALA A 167 1.88 2.07 23.77
C ALA A 167 2.18 1.45 22.40
N ILE A 168 2.91 0.33 22.36
CA ILE A 168 3.24 -0.37 21.10
C ILE A 168 2.43 -1.65 21.03
N SER A 169 1.62 -1.79 19.98
CA SER A 169 0.77 -2.95 19.72
C SER A 169 1.12 -3.65 18.42
N PHE A 170 0.83 -4.94 18.39
CA PHE A 170 0.82 -5.74 17.17
C PHE A 170 -0.61 -5.89 16.70
N PRO A 171 -0.88 -5.91 15.37
CA PRO A 171 -2.15 -6.35 14.86
C PRO A 171 -2.37 -7.78 15.36
N SER A 172 -3.46 -8.00 16.08
CA SER A 172 -3.89 -9.33 16.50
C SER A 172 -4.22 -10.14 15.25
N THR A 173 -3.49 -11.23 15.04
CA THR A 173 -3.89 -12.34 14.17
C THR A 173 -4.43 -13.46 15.03
#